data_AF-A0A950BB57-F1
#
_entry.id   AF-A0A950BB57-F1
#
_cell.length_a   1.000
_cell.length_b   1.000
_cell.length_c   1.000
_cell.angle_alpha   90.00
_cell.angle_beta   90.00
_cell.angle_gamma   90.00
#
_symmetry.space_group_name_H-M   'P 1'
#
loop_
_entity.id
_entity.type
_entity.pdbx_description
1 polymer ?
#
loop_
_entity_poly.entity_id
_entity_poly.type
_entity_poly.pdbx_seq_one_letter_code
_entity_poly.pdbx_strand_id
1 'polypeptide(L)'
;MSDIMNAAAHSVLSKFASSGVETCFHDRHINPQIYAGLDGSNWSIKDYEARGGYQALRKLLGKDGSEGLTQDQVIATMKESGLRGRGGAGFPTGLKWSFMPRQFPG
;
A
#
# COMPACT_ATOMS: atom_id res chain seq x y z
N MET A 1 36.86 -25.94 -11.25
CA MET A 1 36.62 -24.78 -12.16
C MET A 1 35.16 -24.33 -12.12
N SER A 2 34.19 -25.25 -11.98
CA SER A 2 32.76 -24.95 -11.74
C SER A 2 32.49 -24.13 -10.48
N ASP A 3 33.17 -24.41 -9.36
CA ASP A 3 32.93 -23.72 -8.09
C ASP A 3 33.44 -22.27 -8.06
N ILE A 4 34.51 -21.98 -8.82
CA ILE A 4 35.08 -20.62 -8.94
C ILE A 4 34.16 -19.74 -9.79
N MET A 5 33.58 -20.29 -10.87
CA MET A 5 32.59 -19.60 -11.69
C MET A 5 31.34 -19.25 -10.87
N ASN A 6 30.93 -20.13 -9.95
CA ASN A 6 29.80 -19.94 -9.05
C ASN A 6 30.06 -18.83 -8.01
N ALA A 7 31.27 -18.73 -7.47
CA ALA A 7 31.65 -17.68 -6.51
C ALA A 7 31.70 -16.28 -7.14
N ALA A 8 32.22 -16.16 -8.37
CA ALA A 8 32.21 -14.90 -9.11
C ALA A 8 30.77 -14.45 -9.44
N ALA A 9 29.90 -15.39 -9.84
CA ALA A 9 28.49 -15.11 -10.05
C ALA A 9 27.79 -14.64 -8.77
N HIS A 10 28.01 -15.31 -7.63
CA HIS A 10 27.46 -14.90 -6.33
C HIS A 10 27.94 -13.49 -5.90
N SER A 11 29.21 -13.16 -6.13
CA SER A 11 29.78 -11.83 -5.83
C SER A 11 29.19 -10.71 -6.69
N VAL A 12 28.80 -11.02 -7.93
CA VAL A 12 28.09 -10.06 -8.79
C VAL A 12 26.64 -9.93 -8.35
N LEU A 13 25.95 -11.05 -8.09
CA LEU A 13 24.54 -11.07 -7.69
C LEU A 13 24.30 -10.39 -6.33
N SER A 14 25.22 -10.53 -5.38
CA SER A 14 25.10 -9.92 -4.05
C SER A 14 25.06 -8.39 -4.11
N LYS A 15 25.65 -7.77 -5.13
CA LYS A 15 25.60 -6.30 -5.36
C LYS A 15 24.22 -5.79 -5.77
N PHE A 16 23.36 -6.68 -6.26
CA PHE A 16 21.99 -6.38 -6.68
C PHE A 16 20.95 -6.92 -5.69
N ALA A 17 21.38 -7.55 -4.60
CA ALA A 17 20.47 -7.99 -3.55
C ALA A 17 19.85 -6.76 -2.88
N SER A 18 18.53 -6.64 -2.98
CA SER A 18 17.80 -5.58 -2.27
C SER A 18 17.89 -5.84 -0.77
N SER A 19 18.19 -4.79 0.00
CA SER A 19 18.11 -4.88 1.46
C SER A 19 16.65 -4.85 1.94
N GLY A 20 15.70 -4.52 1.05
CA GLY A 20 14.28 -4.35 1.36
C GLY A 20 13.99 -3.10 2.19
N VAL A 21 15.01 -2.26 2.41
CA VAL A 21 14.91 -0.94 3.06
C VAL A 21 14.77 0.17 2.02
N GLU A 22 15.28 -0.04 0.80
CA GLU A 22 15.17 0.95 -0.26
C GLU A 22 13.77 0.98 -0.87
N THR A 23 13.23 2.18 -1.07
CA THR A 23 11.92 2.39 -1.68
C THR A 23 11.98 3.51 -2.71
N CYS A 24 11.15 3.42 -3.75
CA CYS A 24 11.00 4.50 -4.73
C CYS A 24 10.26 5.72 -4.14
N PHE A 25 9.64 5.57 -2.95
CA PHE A 25 8.98 6.65 -2.25
C PHE A 25 9.98 7.46 -1.42
N HIS A 26 10.32 8.66 -1.89
CA HIS A 26 11.10 9.68 -1.19
C HIS A 26 10.20 10.71 -0.44
N ASP A 27 10.79 11.66 0.27
CA ASP A 27 10.15 12.65 1.16
C ASP A 27 8.99 13.50 0.57
N ARG A 28 8.83 13.51 -0.76
CA ARG A 28 7.69 14.14 -1.44
C ARG A 28 6.40 13.30 -1.44
N HIS A 29 6.45 12.06 -0.95
CA HIS A 29 5.30 11.17 -0.86
C HIS A 29 4.71 11.20 0.55
N ILE A 30 3.37 11.18 0.64
CA ILE A 30 2.67 11.04 1.92
C ILE A 30 3.06 9.67 2.51
N ASN A 31 3.66 9.67 3.71
CA ASN A 31 4.13 8.51 4.47
C ASN A 31 3.40 7.21 4.09
N PRO A 32 4.00 6.39 3.21
CA PRO A 32 3.28 5.27 2.63
C PRO A 32 3.11 4.21 3.70
N GLN A 33 1.89 4.12 4.25
CA GLN A 33 1.57 3.27 5.40
C GLN A 33 1.95 1.80 5.19
N ILE A 34 1.95 1.34 3.93
CA ILE A 34 2.35 -0.03 3.59
C ILE A 34 3.84 -0.31 3.84
N TYR A 35 4.72 0.71 3.76
CA TYR A 35 6.14 0.56 4.07
C TYR A 35 6.51 0.99 5.49
N ALA A 36 5.56 1.49 6.28
CA ALA A 36 5.83 1.92 7.63
C ALA A 36 6.38 0.75 8.47
N GLY A 37 7.56 0.95 9.06
CA GLY A 37 8.24 -0.04 9.90
C GLY A 37 8.78 -1.27 9.15
N LEU A 38 8.96 -1.21 7.82
CA LEU A 38 9.66 -2.26 7.09
C LEU A 38 11.17 -2.23 7.38
N ASP A 39 11.75 -3.42 7.54
CA ASP A 39 13.18 -3.64 7.78
C ASP A 39 13.83 -4.55 6.73
N GLY A 40 13.09 -4.85 5.66
CA GLY A 40 13.52 -5.72 4.56
C GLY A 40 13.33 -7.23 4.79
N SER A 41 13.09 -7.66 6.02
CA SER A 41 12.80 -9.06 6.36
C SER A 41 11.31 -9.30 6.69
N ASN A 42 10.60 -8.23 7.06
CA ASN A 42 9.25 -8.27 7.61
C ASN A 42 8.15 -7.86 6.61
N TRP A 43 8.31 -8.20 5.32
CA TRP A 43 7.33 -7.86 4.27
C TRP A 43 6.16 -8.86 4.16
N SER A 44 6.15 -9.93 4.97
CA SER A 44 5.11 -10.95 4.92
C SER A 44 3.73 -10.38 5.31
N ILE A 45 2.66 -11.06 4.91
CA ILE A 45 1.29 -10.66 5.26
C ILE A 45 1.07 -10.58 6.78
N LYS A 46 1.65 -11.53 7.52
CA LYS A 46 1.55 -11.59 8.98
C LYS A 46 2.24 -10.39 9.63
N ASP A 47 3.41 -10.01 9.11
CA ASP A 47 4.16 -8.87 9.63
C ASP A 47 3.46 -7.55 9.27
N TYR A 48 2.88 -7.46 8.06
CA TYR A 48 2.06 -6.31 7.68
C TYR A 48 0.87 -6.14 8.64
N GLU A 49 0.16 -7.21 8.96
CA GLU A 49 -0.91 -7.19 9.96
C GLU A 49 -0.40 -6.80 11.36
N ALA A 50 0.74 -7.33 11.78
CA ALA A 50 1.37 -7.00 13.06
C ALA A 50 1.75 -5.51 13.17
N ARG A 51 2.08 -4.85 12.05
CA ARG A 51 2.32 -3.40 11.96
C ARG A 51 1.05 -2.57 11.80
N GLY A 52 -0.14 -3.18 11.95
CA GLY A 52 -1.43 -2.49 11.85
C GLY A 52 -2.05 -2.51 10.45
N GLY A 53 -1.51 -3.30 9.53
CA GLY A 53 -2.11 -3.58 8.24
C GLY A 53 -3.58 -4.00 8.38
N TYR A 54 -4.40 -3.56 7.42
CA TYR A 54 -5.85 -3.76 7.36
C TYR A 54 -6.70 -3.19 8.50
N GLN A 55 -6.13 -2.44 9.46
CA GLN A 55 -6.95 -1.81 10.52
C GLN A 55 -8.07 -0.93 9.94
N ALA A 56 -7.73 -0.05 8.99
CA ALA A 56 -8.72 0.77 8.30
C ALA A 56 -9.77 -0.08 7.57
N LEU A 57 -9.35 -1.14 6.88
CA LEU A 57 -10.28 -2.03 6.17
C LEU A 57 -11.24 -2.73 7.15
N ARG A 58 -10.73 -3.23 8.28
CA ARG A 58 -11.55 -3.86 9.32
C ARG A 58 -12.59 -2.87 9.85
N LYS A 59 -12.19 -1.63 10.14
CA LYS A 59 -13.11 -0.56 10.56
C LYS A 59 -14.18 -0.28 9.52
N LEU A 60 -13.80 -0.11 8.25
CA LEU A 60 -14.73 0.16 7.16
C LEU A 60 -15.79 -0.96 7.01
N LEU A 61 -15.39 -2.21 7.23
CA LEU A 61 -16.26 -3.38 7.14
C LEU A 61 -16.97 -3.74 8.46
N GLY A 62 -16.80 -2.96 9.53
CA GLY A 62 -17.34 -3.26 10.86
C GLY A 62 -16.76 -4.53 11.50
N LYS A 63 -15.61 -5.02 11.02
CA LYS A 63 -14.94 -6.23 11.53
C LYS A 63 -14.14 -6.00 12.80
N ASP A 64 -14.01 -4.76 13.24
CA ASP A 64 -13.39 -4.36 14.51
C ASP A 64 -14.42 -4.16 15.64
N GLY A 65 -15.70 -4.45 15.39
CA GLY A 65 -16.81 -4.22 16.33
C GLY A 65 -17.49 -2.86 16.20
N SER A 66 -17.03 -2.01 15.28
CA SER A 66 -17.76 -0.79 14.90
C SER A 66 -18.94 -1.09 13.95
N GLU A 67 -19.81 -0.10 13.74
CA GLU A 67 -20.95 -0.21 12.82
C GLU A 67 -20.54 -0.33 11.33
N GLY A 68 -19.26 -0.16 11.01
CA GLY A 68 -18.79 -0.07 9.63
C GLY A 68 -19.14 1.28 8.98
N LEU A 69 -18.65 1.49 7.76
CA LEU A 69 -19.00 2.67 6.97
C LEU A 69 -19.76 2.23 5.72
N THR A 70 -20.82 2.96 5.41
CA THR A 70 -21.51 2.87 4.12
C THR A 70 -20.60 3.39 3.00
N GLN A 71 -20.87 2.98 1.76
CA GLN A 71 -20.14 3.46 0.58
C GLN A 71 -20.17 5.00 0.48
N ASP A 72 -21.30 5.62 0.82
CA ASP A 72 -21.49 7.06 0.84
C ASP A 72 -20.57 7.75 1.85
N GLN A 73 -20.48 7.22 3.07
CA GLN A 73 -19.57 7.75 4.10
C GLN A 73 -18.11 7.60 3.71
N VAL A 74 -17.73 6.49 3.06
CA VAL A 74 -16.37 6.32 2.53
C VAL A 74 -16.07 7.35 1.46
N ILE A 75 -16.96 7.53 0.49
CA ILE A 75 -16.79 8.52 -0.59
C ILE A 75 -16.71 9.94 -0.02
N ALA A 76 -17.54 10.28 0.96
CA ALA A 76 -17.51 11.58 1.64
C ALA A 76 -16.16 11.82 2.32
N THR A 77 -15.66 10.84 3.08
CA THR A 77 -14.33 10.87 3.73
C THR A 77 -13.23 11.13 2.69
N MET A 78 -13.30 10.46 1.53
CA MET A 78 -12.31 10.63 0.47
C MET A 78 -12.40 11.99 -0.23
N LYS A 79 -13.59 12.57 -0.36
CA LYS A 79 -13.77 13.94 -0.86
C LYS A 79 -13.15 14.95 0.12
N GLU A 80 -13.42 14.80 1.41
CA GLU A 80 -12.88 15.65 2.47
C GLU A 80 -11.36 15.56 2.60
N SER A 81 -10.78 14.37 2.40
CA SER A 81 -9.33 14.17 2.44
C SER A 81 -8.53 14.97 1.40
N GLY A 82 -9.19 15.46 0.35
CA GLY A 82 -8.52 16.12 -0.78
C GLY A 82 -7.58 15.19 -1.57
N LEU A 83 -7.70 13.86 -1.42
CA LEU A 83 -6.82 12.92 -2.13
C LEU A 83 -6.95 13.09 -3.64
N ARG A 84 -5.79 13.26 -4.29
CA ARG A 84 -5.64 13.35 -5.74
C ARG A 84 -4.99 12.10 -6.31
N GLY A 85 -5.40 11.72 -7.53
CA GLY A 85 -4.81 10.60 -8.25
C GLY A 85 -3.31 10.78 -8.49
N ARG A 86 -2.51 9.79 -8.10
CA ARG A 86 -1.03 9.81 -8.19
C ARG A 86 -0.47 9.28 -9.51
N GLY A 87 -1.33 9.00 -10.50
CA GLY A 87 -0.93 8.58 -11.86
C GLY A 87 -0.57 9.73 -12.82
N GLY A 88 -0.37 10.96 -12.33
CA GLY A 88 0.03 12.13 -13.13
C GLY A 88 -1.06 13.18 -13.33
N ALA A 89 -2.30 12.79 -13.65
CA ALA A 89 -3.38 13.74 -13.93
C ALA A 89 -3.89 14.51 -12.70
N GLY A 90 -3.68 14.01 -11.47
CA GLY A 90 -4.07 14.71 -10.25
C GLY A 90 -5.59 14.85 -10.03
N PHE A 91 -6.43 14.08 -10.73
CA PHE A 91 -7.89 14.15 -10.60
C PHE A 91 -8.34 13.83 -9.16
N PRO A 92 -9.32 14.57 -8.58
CA PRO A 92 -9.78 14.32 -7.21
C PRO A 92 -10.42 12.93 -7.07
N THR A 93 -9.85 12.08 -6.20
CA THR A 93 -10.22 10.68 -6.07
C THR A 93 -11.65 10.51 -5.57
N GLY A 94 -12.06 11.25 -4.52
CA GLY A 94 -13.42 11.17 -3.99
C GLY A 94 -14.50 11.62 -4.99
N LEU A 95 -14.19 12.60 -5.85
CA LEU A 95 -15.09 13.00 -6.94
C LEU A 95 -15.19 11.89 -8.00
N LYS A 96 -14.05 11.31 -8.41
CA LYS A 96 -14.00 10.20 -9.36
C LYS A 96 -14.87 9.04 -8.90
N TRP A 97 -14.80 8.67 -7.63
CA TRP A 97 -15.57 7.57 -7.07
C TRP A 97 -17.08 7.84 -7.08
N SER A 98 -17.49 9.11 -6.91
CA SER A 98 -18.91 9.46 -6.93
C SER A 98 -19.59 9.37 -8.31
N PHE A 99 -18.83 9.12 -9.38
CA PHE A 99 -19.41 8.87 -10.70
C PHE A 99 -19.89 7.42 -10.87
N MET A 100 -19.48 6.50 -9.99
CA MET A 100 -19.91 5.11 -10.08
C MET A 100 -21.40 4.98 -9.72
N PRO A 101 -22.19 4.22 -10.50
CA PRO A 101 -23.58 3.95 -10.16
C PRO A 101 -23.70 3.33 -8.76
N ARG A 102 -24.61 3.87 -7.94
CA ARG A 102 -24.89 3.35 -6.59
C ARG A 102 -25.52 1.96 -6.62
N GLN A 103 -26.20 1.66 -7.73
CA GLN A 103 -26.95 0.44 -7.94
C GLN A 103 -26.45 -0.13 -9.25
N PHE A 104 -25.66 -1.20 -9.17
CA PHE A 104 -25.28 -1.98 -10.32
C PHE A 104 -26.02 -3.32 -10.22
N PRO A 105 -27.04 -3.57 -11.07
CA PRO A 105 -27.60 -4.91 -11.20
C PRO A 105 -26.53 -5.74 -11.91
N GLY A 106 -25.79 -6.52 -11.13
CA GLY A 106 -24.79 -7.46 -11.66
C GLY A 106 -25.41 -8.51 -12.56
#